data_AF-A0AA39NMV2-F1
#
_entry.id   AF-A0AA39NMV2-F1
#
_cell.length_a   1.000
_cell.length_b   1.000
_cell.length_c   1.000
_cell.angle_alpha   90.00
_cell.angle_beta   90.00
_cell.angle_gamma   90.00
#
_symmetry.space_group_name_H-M   'P 1'
#
loop_
_entity.id
_entity.type
_entity.pdbx_description
1 polymer ?
#
loop_
_entity_poly.entity_id
_entity_poly.type
_entity_poly.pdbx_seq_one_letter_code
_entity_poly.pdbx_strand_id
1 'polypeptide(L)'
;NEGYFRIANSIITQVMIMRFRTQSTATRLVWVKGHSGNLENEGADKLAGIVSVREETDLVDLTIPPELQTHGAKLEAMTQAKAYKIIRKIHHEENVYQNKLDRWNTNHNLSLALAAAGERCRTDITTEELWRSMLVHNGYIVGQHWKHISGYEERMQYKEYGIKESMDHILTTSDALGQEIIWMLACNIWRKKIKSELIITKGTIISCGMQPAMTHRSATKRTTEQFRRIPISESAHLIWRLRNECMINERQPYSENEISQRWLSTLNH
;
A
#
# COMPACT_ATOMS: atom_id res chain seq x y z
N ASN A 1 8.81 -30.33 16.93
CA ASN A 1 7.52 -30.50 16.22
C ASN A 1 6.85 -29.14 16.14
N GLU A 2 6.58 -28.63 14.94
CA GLU A 2 6.02 -27.29 14.69
C GLU A 2 4.48 -27.26 14.67
N GLY A 3 3.82 -28.32 15.17
CA GLY A 3 2.36 -28.30 15.38
C GLY A 3 1.55 -28.14 14.09
N TYR A 4 2.07 -28.64 12.97
CA TYR A 4 1.45 -28.55 11.63
C TYR A 4 1.23 -27.12 11.06
N PHE A 5 1.59 -26.05 11.78
CA PHE A 5 1.39 -24.67 11.34
C PHE A 5 2.07 -24.32 10.02
N ARG A 6 3.16 -25.03 9.68
CA ARG A 6 3.99 -24.78 8.49
C ARG A 6 3.90 -25.89 7.44
N ILE A 7 2.94 -26.81 7.56
CA ILE A 7 2.74 -27.92 6.64
C ILE A 7 1.52 -27.61 5.77
N ALA A 8 1.68 -27.74 4.45
CA ALA A 8 0.54 -27.64 3.52
C ALA A 8 -0.39 -28.83 3.73
N ASN A 9 -1.71 -28.62 3.57
CA ASN A 9 -2.72 -29.67 3.80
C ASN A 9 -2.68 -30.24 5.23
N SER A 10 -2.31 -29.41 6.21
CA SER A 10 -2.13 -29.79 7.62
C SER A 10 -3.32 -30.55 8.22
N ILE A 11 -4.55 -30.17 7.87
CA ILE A 11 -5.77 -30.84 8.34
C ILE A 11 -5.83 -32.27 7.77
N ILE A 12 -5.65 -32.43 6.45
CA ILE A 12 -5.65 -33.75 5.79
C ILE A 12 -4.55 -34.65 6.37
N THR A 13 -3.35 -34.11 6.58
CA THR A 13 -2.25 -34.87 7.20
C THR A 13 -2.59 -35.32 8.62
N GLN A 14 -3.17 -34.44 9.43
CA GLN A 14 -3.56 -34.78 10.80
C GLN A 14 -4.68 -35.84 10.84
N VAL A 15 -5.69 -35.71 9.96
CA VAL A 15 -6.75 -36.72 9.80
C VAL A 15 -6.17 -38.06 9.39
N MET A 16 -5.24 -38.09 8.43
CA MET A 16 -4.60 -39.31 7.97
C MET A 16 -3.80 -40.00 9.08
N ILE A 17 -3.01 -39.23 9.84
CA ILE A 17 -2.27 -39.75 11.00
C ILE A 17 -3.23 -40.26 12.08
N MET A 18 -4.33 -39.55 12.33
CA MET A 18 -5.38 -39.99 13.26
C MET A 18 -5.95 -41.34 12.83
N ARG A 19 -6.34 -41.49 11.56
CA ARG A 19 -6.91 -42.74 11.04
C ARG A 19 -5.96 -43.93 11.17
N PHE A 20 -4.66 -43.73 10.95
CA PHE A 20 -3.66 -44.78 11.18
C PHE A 20 -3.52 -45.15 12.66
N ARG A 21 -3.61 -44.19 13.57
CA ARG A 21 -3.49 -44.43 15.02
C ARG A 21 -4.70 -45.12 15.62
N THR A 22 -5.88 -44.90 15.06
CA THR A 22 -7.13 -45.54 15.50
C THR A 22 -7.30 -46.96 14.97
N GLN A 23 -6.48 -47.38 14.02
CA GLN A 23 -6.58 -48.70 13.42
C GLN A 23 -6.02 -49.76 14.38
N SER A 24 -6.77 -50.84 14.60
CA SER A 24 -6.38 -51.95 15.49
C SER A 24 -5.39 -52.93 14.86
N THR A 25 -5.19 -52.85 13.55
CA THR A 25 -4.28 -53.71 12.78
C THR A 25 -3.02 -52.96 12.36
N ALA A 26 -1.88 -53.64 12.37
CA ALA A 26 -0.63 -53.07 11.88
C ALA A 26 -0.73 -52.74 10.38
N THR A 27 -0.44 -51.49 10.03
CA THR A 27 -0.51 -51.01 8.64
C THR A 27 0.89 -50.74 8.09
N ARG A 28 1.20 -51.36 6.95
CA ARG A 28 2.46 -51.16 6.23
C ARG A 28 2.21 -50.32 4.98
N LEU A 29 2.92 -49.20 4.87
CA LEU A 29 2.93 -48.39 3.66
C LEU A 29 3.98 -48.94 2.69
N VAL A 30 3.56 -49.21 1.45
CA VAL A 30 4.44 -49.64 0.37
C VAL A 30 4.37 -48.59 -0.72
N TRP A 31 5.53 -48.01 -1.05
CA TRP A 31 5.63 -47.13 -2.20
C TRP A 31 5.77 -47.96 -3.47
N VAL A 32 4.89 -47.71 -4.44
CA VAL A 32 4.90 -48.35 -5.76
C VAL A 32 5.05 -47.26 -6.81
N LYS A 33 5.86 -47.50 -7.83
CA LYS A 33 6.07 -46.55 -8.92
C LYS A 33 4.83 -46.48 -9.83
N GLY A 34 4.40 -45.27 -10.18
CA GLY A 34 3.32 -45.08 -11.15
C GLY A 34 3.62 -45.71 -12.51
N HIS A 35 2.57 -46.23 -13.17
CA HIS A 35 2.62 -46.84 -14.50
C HIS A 35 3.64 -47.99 -14.64
N SER A 36 3.86 -48.75 -13.56
CA SER A 36 4.80 -49.88 -13.55
C SER A 36 4.15 -51.25 -13.82
N GLY A 37 2.93 -51.30 -14.37
CA GLY A 37 2.21 -52.56 -14.63
C GLY A 37 1.54 -53.17 -13.40
N ASN A 38 1.44 -52.45 -12.27
CA ASN A 38 0.71 -52.94 -11.09
C ASN A 38 -0.79 -52.69 -11.29
N LEU A 39 -1.55 -53.78 -11.45
CA LEU A 39 -2.98 -53.75 -11.77
C LEU A 39 -3.81 -52.98 -10.73
N GLU A 40 -3.51 -53.10 -9.44
CA GLU A 40 -4.26 -52.43 -8.37
C GLU A 40 -3.99 -50.92 -8.38
N ASN A 41 -2.73 -50.52 -8.51
CA ASN A 41 -2.35 -49.10 -8.61
C ASN A 41 -2.92 -48.45 -9.88
N GLU A 42 -2.86 -49.14 -11.03
CA GLU A 42 -3.44 -48.65 -12.28
C GLU A 42 -4.97 -48.58 -12.23
N GLY A 43 -5.62 -49.52 -11.52
CA GLY A 43 -7.05 -49.47 -11.23
C GLY A 43 -7.42 -48.25 -10.39
N ALA A 44 -6.67 -47.98 -9.32
CA ALA A 44 -6.87 -46.80 -8.47
C ALA A 44 -6.67 -45.48 -9.24
N ASP A 45 -5.65 -45.40 -10.10
CA ASP A 45 -5.37 -44.23 -10.94
C ASP A 45 -6.52 -43.96 -11.93
N LYS A 46 -7.04 -44.99 -12.59
CA LYS A 46 -8.23 -44.88 -13.47
C LYS A 46 -9.44 -44.38 -12.71
N LEU A 47 -9.70 -44.90 -11.51
CA LEU A 47 -10.82 -44.46 -10.68
C LEU A 47 -10.66 -42.98 -10.26
N ALA A 48 -9.46 -42.56 -9.87
CA ALA A 48 -9.18 -41.17 -9.55
C ALA A 48 -9.40 -40.24 -10.76
N GLY A 49 -8.99 -40.66 -11.95
CA GLY A 49 -9.22 -39.92 -13.20
C GLY A 49 -10.70 -39.81 -13.59
N ILE A 50 -11.51 -40.86 -13.34
CA ILE A 50 -12.96 -40.82 -13.57
C ILE A 50 -13.66 -39.85 -12.62
N VAL A 51 -13.21 -39.79 -11.36
CA VAL A 51 -13.83 -38.93 -10.33
C VAL A 51 -13.39 -37.48 -10.47
N SER A 52 -12.18 -37.20 -10.97
CA SER A 52 -11.66 -35.82 -11.10
C SER A 52 -12.43 -34.93 -12.07
N VAL A 53 -13.19 -35.52 -13.00
CA VAL A 53 -14.03 -34.83 -14.00
C VAL A 53 -15.49 -34.67 -13.59
N ARG A 54 -15.89 -35.18 -12.41
CA ARG A 54 -17.25 -35.02 -11.90
C ARG A 54 -17.45 -33.63 -11.31
N GLU A 55 -18.61 -33.03 -11.54
CA GLU A 55 -18.97 -31.71 -10.98
C GLU A 55 -19.29 -31.79 -9.48
N GLU A 56 -19.86 -32.91 -9.02
CA GLU A 56 -20.14 -33.16 -7.62
C GLU A 56 -18.91 -33.78 -6.92
N THR A 57 -18.59 -33.24 -5.74
CA THR A 57 -17.46 -33.69 -4.93
C THR A 57 -17.94 -34.53 -3.76
N ASP A 58 -17.24 -35.62 -3.48
CA ASP A 58 -17.52 -36.45 -2.31
C ASP A 58 -17.13 -35.70 -1.03
N LEU A 59 -18.03 -35.70 -0.03
CA LEU A 59 -17.76 -35.15 1.29
C LEU A 59 -16.84 -36.08 2.07
N VAL A 60 -15.59 -35.66 2.25
CA VAL A 60 -14.61 -36.36 3.09
C VAL A 60 -14.71 -35.83 4.52
N ASP A 61 -14.99 -36.70 5.49
CA ASP A 61 -14.95 -36.33 6.90
C ASP A 61 -13.50 -36.04 7.36
N LEU A 62 -13.26 -34.78 7.69
CA LEU A 62 -12.00 -34.25 8.18
C LEU A 62 -12.02 -33.97 9.69
N THR A 63 -13.05 -34.45 10.41
CA THR A 63 -13.16 -34.27 11.85
C THR A 63 -12.10 -35.11 12.58
N ILE A 64 -11.39 -34.49 13.52
CA ILE A 64 -10.39 -35.16 14.36
C ILE A 64 -10.93 -35.20 15.79
N PRO A 65 -11.05 -36.38 16.42
CA PRO A 65 -11.43 -36.48 17.83
C PRO A 65 -10.52 -35.64 18.73
N PRO A 66 -11.05 -34.90 19.71
CA PRO A 66 -10.27 -33.99 20.55
C PRO A 66 -9.04 -34.64 21.22
N GLU A 67 -9.13 -35.92 21.56
CA GLU A 67 -8.07 -36.68 22.22
C GLU A 67 -6.86 -36.93 21.31
N LEU A 68 -7.08 -36.91 20.00
CA LEU A 68 -6.06 -37.13 18.97
C LEU A 68 -5.60 -35.84 18.30
N GLN A 69 -6.22 -34.71 18.65
CA GLN A 69 -5.79 -33.39 18.18
C GLN A 69 -4.48 -32.99 18.86
N THR A 70 -3.42 -32.89 18.08
CA THR A 70 -2.17 -32.31 18.55
C THR A 70 -2.28 -30.79 18.54
N HIS A 71 -2.47 -30.20 19.71
CA HIS A 71 -2.54 -28.76 19.86
C HIS A 71 -1.14 -28.15 19.99
N GLY A 72 -0.85 -27.19 19.11
CA GLY A 72 0.32 -26.32 19.27
C GLY A 72 1.64 -26.91 18.79
N ALA A 73 2.64 -26.03 18.77
CA ALA A 73 4.01 -26.40 18.47
C ALA A 73 4.78 -26.68 19.77
N LYS A 74 5.62 -27.72 19.77
CA LYS A 74 6.42 -28.08 20.93
C LYS A 74 7.47 -27.00 21.22
N LEU A 75 7.43 -26.40 22.42
CA LEU A 75 8.35 -25.33 22.83
C LEU A 75 9.81 -25.79 22.83
N GLU A 76 10.10 -27.03 23.26
CA GLU A 76 11.44 -27.62 23.25
C GLU A 76 12.12 -27.61 21.87
N ALA A 77 11.34 -27.62 20.79
CA ALA A 77 11.83 -27.64 19.40
C ALA A 77 11.59 -26.31 18.67
N MET A 78 11.13 -25.29 19.40
CA MET A 78 10.79 -23.98 18.86
C MET A 78 12.02 -23.07 18.86
N THR A 79 12.26 -22.41 17.73
CA THR A 79 13.23 -21.33 17.65
C THR A 79 12.49 -20.01 17.42
N GLN A 80 13.11 -18.88 17.78
CA GLN A 80 12.55 -17.55 17.52
C GLN A 80 12.15 -17.37 16.05
N ALA A 81 13.00 -17.84 15.12
CA ALA A 81 12.72 -17.77 13.68
C ALA A 81 11.46 -18.58 13.27
N LYS A 82 11.25 -19.76 13.89
CA LYS A 82 10.06 -20.58 13.65
C LYS A 82 8.81 -19.94 14.26
N ALA A 83 8.91 -19.47 15.50
CA ALA A 83 7.84 -18.78 16.19
C ALA A 83 7.38 -17.56 15.40
N TYR A 84 8.32 -16.71 14.97
CA TYR A 84 8.03 -15.54 14.14
C TYR A 84 7.28 -15.90 12.86
N LYS A 85 7.71 -16.95 12.13
CA LYS A 85 7.03 -17.39 10.91
C LYS A 85 5.61 -17.88 11.16
N ILE A 86 5.38 -18.63 12.25
CA ILE A 86 4.05 -19.12 12.63
C ILE A 86 3.15 -17.95 13.01
N ILE A 87 3.60 -17.07 13.90
CA ILE A 87 2.86 -15.88 14.35
C ILE A 87 2.53 -14.99 13.14
N ARG A 88 3.50 -14.76 12.26
CA ARG A 88 3.28 -13.97 11.04
C ARG A 88 2.21 -14.61 10.15
N LYS A 89 2.21 -15.93 9.97
CA LYS A 89 1.20 -16.63 9.17
C LYS A 89 -0.20 -16.48 9.79
N ILE A 90 -0.33 -16.71 11.10
CA ILE A 90 -1.59 -16.54 11.83
C ILE A 90 -2.09 -15.10 11.71
N HIS A 91 -1.23 -14.11 11.94
CA HIS A 91 -1.60 -12.70 11.75
C HIS A 91 -1.91 -12.34 10.30
N HIS A 92 -1.24 -12.95 9.32
CA HIS A 92 -1.55 -12.72 7.90
C HIS A 92 -2.97 -13.18 7.56
N GLU A 93 -3.48 -14.22 8.19
CA GLU A 93 -4.83 -14.73 7.97
C GLU A 93 -5.92 -13.85 8.64
N GLU A 94 -5.54 -12.90 9.50
CA GLU A 94 -6.49 -11.95 10.10
C GLU A 94 -6.94 -10.88 9.08
N ASN A 95 -8.26 -10.67 8.96
CA ASN A 95 -8.85 -9.64 8.10
C ASN A 95 -8.28 -8.22 8.37
N VAL A 96 -7.96 -7.91 9.62
CA VAL A 96 -7.37 -6.63 10.01
C VAL A 96 -5.99 -6.43 9.39
N TYR A 97 -5.20 -7.50 9.27
CA TYR A 97 -3.88 -7.45 8.65
C TYR A 97 -3.99 -7.36 7.12
N GLN A 98 -4.91 -8.10 6.51
CA GLN A 98 -5.18 -8.02 5.07
C GLN A 98 -5.63 -6.62 4.64
N ASN A 99 -6.52 -5.98 5.42
CA ASN A 99 -6.93 -4.60 5.18
C ASN A 99 -5.77 -3.60 5.33
N LYS A 100 -4.81 -3.87 6.22
CA LYS A 100 -3.58 -3.06 6.34
C LYS A 100 -2.61 -3.29 5.17
N LEU A 101 -2.59 -4.48 4.57
CA LEU A 101 -1.79 -4.78 3.38
C LEU A 101 -2.35 -4.12 2.12
N ASP A 102 -3.67 -4.00 2.00
CA ASP A 102 -4.31 -3.36 0.85
C ASP A 102 -3.86 -1.89 0.68
N ARG A 103 -3.43 -1.22 1.76
CA ARG A 103 -2.89 0.16 1.74
C ARG A 103 -3.76 1.08 0.87
N TRP A 104 -5.08 1.02 1.05
CA TRP A 104 -6.06 1.70 0.20
C TRP A 104 -5.68 3.14 -0.16
N ASN A 105 -5.25 3.95 0.82
CA ASN A 105 -4.83 5.33 0.59
C ASN A 105 -3.64 5.44 -0.37
N THR A 106 -2.65 4.54 -0.24
CA THR A 106 -1.49 4.48 -1.12
C THR A 106 -1.91 4.14 -2.54
N ASN A 107 -2.77 3.14 -2.71
CA ASN A 107 -3.29 2.75 -4.02
C ASN A 107 -4.10 3.89 -4.64
N HIS A 108 -4.96 4.55 -3.87
CA HIS A 108 -5.73 5.70 -4.33
C HIS A 108 -4.82 6.86 -4.76
N ASN A 109 -3.80 7.20 -3.97
CA ASN A 109 -2.82 8.24 -4.33
C ASN A 109 -2.04 7.89 -5.60
N LEU A 110 -1.66 6.61 -5.78
CA LEU A 110 -1.05 6.12 -7.01
C LEU A 110 -1.98 6.27 -8.20
N SER A 111 -3.26 5.89 -8.07
CA SER A 111 -4.25 6.04 -9.14
C SER A 111 -4.41 7.51 -9.56
N LEU A 112 -4.51 8.44 -8.61
CA LEU A 112 -4.58 9.89 -8.90
C LEU A 112 -3.33 10.39 -9.62
N ALA A 113 -2.15 9.97 -9.16
CA ALA A 113 -0.89 10.37 -9.75
C ALA A 113 -0.70 9.78 -11.17
N LEU A 114 -1.07 8.52 -11.38
CA LEU A 114 -1.04 7.87 -12.68
C LEU A 114 -2.03 8.51 -13.66
N ALA A 115 -3.24 8.85 -13.22
CA ALA A 115 -4.20 9.55 -14.06
C ALA A 115 -3.65 10.91 -14.52
N ALA A 116 -3.21 11.74 -13.57
CA ALA A 116 -2.66 13.07 -13.86
C ALA A 116 -1.39 13.02 -14.71
N ALA A 117 -0.55 11.98 -14.52
CA ALA A 117 0.68 11.83 -15.27
C ALA A 117 0.46 11.17 -16.64
N GLY A 118 -0.50 10.26 -16.77
CA GLY A 118 -0.85 9.56 -18.01
C GLY A 118 -1.36 10.53 -19.08
N GLU A 119 -2.28 11.43 -18.69
CA GLU A 119 -2.78 12.52 -19.56
C GLU A 119 -1.64 13.35 -20.17
N ARG A 120 -0.59 13.58 -19.38
CA ARG A 120 0.55 14.43 -19.73
C ARG A 120 1.69 13.70 -20.46
N CYS A 121 2.06 12.54 -19.96
CA CYS A 121 3.27 11.83 -20.38
C CYS A 121 3.03 10.85 -21.52
N ARG A 122 1.80 10.35 -21.75
CA ARG A 122 1.47 9.40 -22.84
C ARG A 122 2.42 8.21 -22.95
N THR A 123 2.98 7.76 -21.83
CA THR A 123 3.91 6.63 -21.70
C THR A 123 3.58 5.89 -20.41
N ASP A 124 3.97 4.61 -20.32
CA ASP A 124 3.80 3.77 -19.13
C ASP A 124 4.71 4.25 -18.00
N ILE A 125 4.27 5.26 -17.26
CA ILE A 125 4.86 5.63 -15.98
C ILE A 125 4.62 4.44 -15.05
N THR A 126 5.69 3.95 -14.42
CA THR A 126 5.55 2.80 -13.53
C THR A 126 5.16 3.27 -12.14
N THR A 127 4.43 2.41 -11.42
CA THR A 127 4.12 2.62 -10.01
C THR A 127 5.38 2.78 -9.17
N GLU A 128 6.49 2.15 -9.56
CA GLU A 128 7.78 2.21 -8.86
C GLU A 128 8.40 3.61 -8.89
N GLU A 129 8.26 4.35 -9.99
CA GLU A 129 8.77 5.72 -10.10
C GLU A 129 8.01 6.67 -9.16
N LEU A 130 6.69 6.48 -9.01
CA LEU A 130 5.84 7.26 -8.12
C LEU A 130 5.97 6.84 -6.65
N TRP A 131 6.33 5.58 -6.40
CA TRP A 131 6.47 5.01 -5.06
C TRP A 131 7.49 5.75 -4.20
N ARG A 132 8.45 6.47 -4.77
CA ARG A 132 9.45 7.24 -4.00
C ARG A 132 8.86 8.47 -3.31
N SER A 133 7.68 8.93 -3.73
CA SER A 133 7.05 10.11 -3.14
C SER A 133 6.42 9.81 -1.78
N MET A 134 6.82 10.53 -0.73
CA MET A 134 6.20 10.40 0.60
C MET A 134 4.70 10.75 0.60
N LEU A 135 4.25 11.56 -0.37
CA LEU A 135 2.83 11.89 -0.55
C LEU A 135 1.99 10.68 -0.96
N VAL A 136 2.61 9.66 -1.57
CA VAL A 136 1.94 8.39 -1.92
C VAL A 136 1.66 7.58 -0.66
N HIS A 137 2.59 7.55 0.29
CA HIS A 137 2.53 6.69 1.48
C HIS A 137 1.76 7.25 2.67
N ASN A 138 1.21 8.46 2.57
CA ASN A 138 0.77 9.23 3.74
C ASN A 138 1.88 9.29 4.81
N GLY A 139 3.14 9.47 4.39
CA GLY A 139 4.30 9.42 5.29
C GLY A 139 4.47 10.66 6.19
N TYR A 140 3.60 11.67 6.05
CA TYR A 140 3.66 12.90 6.81
C TYR A 140 2.71 12.85 8.02
N ILE A 141 3.14 13.44 9.13
CA ILE A 141 2.33 13.53 10.35
C ILE A 141 1.31 14.66 10.17
N VAL A 142 0.08 14.28 9.82
CA VAL A 142 -1.06 15.18 9.63
C VAL A 142 -2.31 14.59 10.28
N GLY A 143 -3.21 15.46 10.74
CA GLY A 143 -4.53 15.08 11.25
C GLY A 143 -4.52 13.89 12.21
N GLN A 144 -5.13 12.76 11.80
CA GLN A 144 -5.30 11.59 12.66
C GLN A 144 -4.00 10.96 13.18
N HIS A 145 -2.86 11.19 12.52
CA HIS A 145 -1.56 10.71 13.02
C HIS A 145 -1.23 11.26 14.41
N TRP A 146 -1.64 12.49 14.72
CA TRP A 146 -1.41 13.11 16.01
C TRP A 146 -2.14 12.40 17.16
N LYS A 147 -3.20 11.61 16.90
CA LYS A 147 -3.92 10.82 17.94
C LYS A 147 -3.00 9.91 18.73
N HIS A 148 -1.98 9.40 18.05
CA HIS A 148 -1.10 8.37 18.57
C HIS A 148 0.16 8.95 19.21
N ILE A 149 0.26 10.28 19.30
CA ILE A 149 1.39 10.99 19.89
C ILE A 149 0.88 11.73 21.13
N SER A 150 1.21 11.18 22.30
CA SER A 150 0.78 11.71 23.60
C SER A 150 1.18 13.18 23.76
N GLY A 151 0.22 14.03 24.13
CA GLY A 151 0.44 15.46 24.38
C GLY A 151 0.35 16.35 23.14
N TYR A 152 0.03 15.79 21.97
CA TYR A 152 -0.10 16.54 20.71
C TYR A 152 -1.44 16.30 20.00
N GLU A 153 -2.40 15.68 20.67
CA GLU A 153 -3.71 15.31 20.11
C GLU A 153 -4.52 16.54 19.65
N GLU A 154 -4.29 17.70 20.24
CA GLU A 154 -4.92 18.95 19.79
C GLU A 154 -4.51 19.39 18.37
N ARG A 155 -3.40 18.87 17.84
CA ARG A 155 -2.91 19.16 16.47
C ARG A 155 -3.63 18.36 15.38
N MET A 156 -4.61 17.54 15.76
CA MET A 156 -5.40 16.74 14.83
C MET A 156 -6.33 17.58 13.93
N GLN A 157 -6.66 18.79 14.36
CA GLN A 157 -7.58 19.69 13.69
C GLN A 157 -7.03 21.12 13.74
N TYR A 158 -7.45 21.96 12.79
CA TYR A 158 -7.23 23.41 12.93
C TYR A 158 -8.08 23.95 14.08
N LYS A 159 -7.45 24.62 15.04
CA LYS A 159 -8.12 25.21 16.22
C LYS A 159 -9.25 26.17 15.83
N GLU A 160 -9.12 26.86 14.71
CA GLU A 160 -10.08 27.88 14.24
C GLU A 160 -11.32 27.29 13.54
N TYR A 161 -11.19 26.13 12.86
CA TYR A 161 -12.24 25.62 11.96
C TYR A 161 -12.76 24.22 12.32
N GLY A 162 -12.08 23.48 13.20
CA GLY A 162 -12.46 22.10 13.55
C GLY A 162 -12.38 21.10 12.40
N ILE A 163 -11.83 21.50 11.24
CA ILE A 163 -11.68 20.63 10.07
C ILE A 163 -10.54 19.65 10.32
N LYS A 164 -10.81 18.38 10.05
CA LYS A 164 -9.80 17.32 10.11
C LYS A 164 -8.76 17.55 9.04
N GLU A 165 -7.54 17.80 9.48
CA GLU A 165 -6.42 18.05 8.59
C GLU A 165 -6.06 16.80 7.77
N SER A 166 -5.85 16.98 6.47
CA SER A 166 -5.32 15.96 5.58
C SER A 166 -4.32 16.58 4.59
N MET A 167 -3.43 15.76 4.02
CA MET A 167 -2.48 16.24 3.01
C MET A 167 -3.18 16.80 1.77
N ASP A 168 -4.32 16.23 1.40
CA ASP A 168 -5.14 16.73 0.31
C ASP A 168 -5.69 18.13 0.63
N HIS A 169 -6.24 18.28 1.84
CA HIS A 169 -6.74 19.57 2.32
C HIS A 169 -5.64 20.65 2.36
N ILE A 170 -4.51 20.36 3.01
CA ILE A 170 -3.36 21.28 3.12
C ILE A 170 -2.90 21.77 1.75
N LEU A 171 -2.78 20.86 0.79
CA LEU A 171 -2.18 21.17 -0.50
C LEU A 171 -3.16 21.73 -1.53
N THR A 172 -4.47 21.58 -1.39
CA THR A 172 -5.41 21.87 -2.49
C THR A 172 -6.67 22.65 -2.10
N THR A 173 -7.10 22.62 -0.84
CA THR A 173 -8.39 23.20 -0.43
C THR A 173 -8.34 23.96 0.90
N SER A 174 -7.16 24.34 1.38
CA SER A 174 -7.00 24.96 2.70
C SER A 174 -6.87 26.47 2.62
N ASP A 175 -7.91 27.18 3.03
CA ASP A 175 -7.92 28.66 3.05
C ASP A 175 -6.97 29.26 4.10
N ALA A 176 -6.78 28.58 5.23
CA ALA A 176 -6.08 29.11 6.41
C ALA A 176 -4.56 29.32 6.25
N LEU A 177 -3.94 28.87 5.16
CA LEU A 177 -2.48 28.79 5.03
C LEU A 177 -1.89 29.60 3.87
N GLY A 178 -2.71 30.45 3.22
CA GLY A 178 -2.30 31.18 2.01
C GLY A 178 -1.92 30.26 0.84
N GLN A 179 -2.42 29.02 0.87
CA GLN A 179 -2.28 28.07 -0.23
C GLN A 179 -2.91 28.62 -1.51
N GLU A 180 -4.04 29.33 -1.41
CA GLU A 180 -4.69 29.96 -2.57
C GLU A 180 -3.77 30.97 -3.24
N ILE A 181 -3.13 31.85 -2.45
CA ILE A 181 -2.20 32.87 -2.93
C ILE A 181 -1.01 32.21 -3.64
N ILE A 182 -0.43 31.18 -3.02
CA ILE A 182 0.70 30.44 -3.59
C ILE A 182 0.32 29.79 -4.93
N TRP A 183 -0.83 29.10 -5.02
CA TRP A 183 -1.26 28.49 -6.28
C TRP A 183 -1.65 29.53 -7.32
N MET A 184 -2.28 30.63 -6.93
CA MET A 184 -2.55 31.76 -7.82
C MET A 184 -1.24 32.26 -8.46
N LEU A 185 -0.19 32.47 -7.67
CA LEU A 185 1.11 32.93 -8.16
C LEU A 185 1.76 31.91 -9.12
N ALA A 186 1.72 30.62 -8.77
CA ALA A 186 2.23 29.54 -9.63
C ALA A 186 1.48 29.45 -10.97
N CYS A 187 0.15 29.48 -10.93
CA CYS A 187 -0.70 29.49 -12.11
C CYS A 187 -0.46 30.74 -12.98
N ASN A 188 -0.24 31.91 -12.37
CA ASN A 188 0.06 33.14 -13.08
C ASN A 188 1.40 33.08 -13.83
N ILE A 189 2.46 32.58 -13.19
CA ILE A 189 3.76 32.39 -13.85
C ILE A 189 3.66 31.36 -14.99
N TRP A 190 2.94 30.25 -14.76
CA TRP A 190 2.69 29.26 -15.80
C TRP A 190 1.96 29.85 -17.00
N ARG A 191 0.82 30.51 -16.77
CA ARG A 191 -0.01 31.11 -17.82
C ARG A 191 0.76 32.15 -18.62
N LYS A 192 1.60 32.96 -17.96
CA LYS A 192 2.45 33.96 -18.63
C LYS A 192 3.41 33.31 -19.64
N LYS A 193 4.04 32.19 -19.29
CA LYS A 193 5.08 31.54 -20.10
C LYS A 193 4.55 30.53 -21.12
N ILE A 194 3.60 29.69 -20.72
CA ILE A 194 3.11 28.55 -21.53
C ILE A 194 1.81 28.87 -22.26
N LYS A 195 1.10 29.95 -21.87
CA LYS A 195 -0.19 30.36 -22.45
C LYS A 195 -1.29 29.30 -22.33
N SER A 196 -1.21 28.46 -21.30
CA SER A 196 -2.25 27.48 -20.93
C SER A 196 -2.58 27.57 -19.44
N GLU A 197 -3.62 26.85 -19.03
CA GLU A 197 -4.01 26.73 -17.63
C GLU A 197 -3.18 25.64 -16.93
N LEU A 198 -2.83 25.90 -15.65
CA LEU A 198 -2.18 24.92 -14.79
C LEU A 198 -3.23 24.33 -13.85
N ILE A 199 -3.54 23.05 -14.01
CA ILE A 199 -4.50 22.36 -13.15
C ILE A 199 -3.78 21.74 -11.97
N ILE A 200 -4.04 22.26 -10.77
CA ILE A 200 -3.47 21.76 -9.52
C ILE A 200 -4.44 20.76 -8.90
N THR A 201 -4.00 19.51 -8.80
CA THR A 201 -4.66 18.43 -8.08
C THR A 201 -3.63 17.68 -7.26
N LYS A 202 -4.07 16.88 -6.28
CA LYS A 202 -3.18 15.98 -5.55
C LYS A 202 -2.36 15.08 -6.48
N GLY A 203 -2.99 14.54 -7.52
CA GLY A 203 -2.31 13.74 -8.55
C GLY A 203 -1.25 14.52 -9.32
N THR A 204 -1.54 15.77 -9.69
CA THR A 204 -0.57 16.69 -10.33
C THR A 204 0.64 16.93 -9.44
N ILE A 205 0.44 17.14 -8.14
CA ILE A 205 1.52 17.40 -7.17
C ILE A 205 2.36 16.15 -6.95
N ILE A 206 1.74 14.99 -6.72
CA ILE A 206 2.45 13.72 -6.52
C ILE A 206 3.32 13.38 -7.73
N SER A 207 2.80 13.60 -8.93
CA SER A 207 3.48 13.26 -10.19
C SER A 207 4.35 14.39 -10.77
N CYS A 208 4.52 15.52 -10.07
CA CYS A 208 5.20 16.70 -10.62
C CYS A 208 6.65 16.44 -11.04
N GLY A 209 7.33 15.51 -10.37
CA GLY A 209 8.69 15.09 -10.68
C GLY A 209 8.83 14.22 -11.93
N MET A 210 7.73 13.62 -12.41
CA MET A 210 7.76 12.67 -13.52
C MET A 210 8.01 13.38 -14.86
N GLN A 211 8.87 12.79 -15.69
CA GLN A 211 9.20 13.30 -17.02
C GLN A 211 8.71 12.30 -18.08
N PRO A 212 8.20 12.79 -19.23
CA PRO A 212 7.84 11.90 -20.34
C PRO A 212 9.08 11.18 -20.90
N ALA A 213 8.90 9.96 -21.41
CA ALA A 213 10.00 9.21 -22.03
C ALA A 213 10.59 9.98 -23.24
N MET A 214 11.88 9.77 -23.47
CA MET A 214 12.65 10.39 -24.55
C MET A 214 12.35 9.74 -25.92
N THR A 215 11.11 9.77 -26.39
CA THR A 215 10.78 9.31 -27.74
C THR A 215 10.40 10.49 -28.61
N HIS A 216 11.33 10.91 -29.49
CA HIS A 216 11.16 11.91 -30.57
C HIS A 216 10.33 13.18 -30.22
N ARG A 217 10.42 13.70 -29.00
CA ARG A 217 9.74 14.96 -28.64
C ARG A 217 10.62 16.16 -28.96
N SER A 218 10.00 17.22 -29.48
CA SER A 218 10.65 18.53 -29.64
C SER A 218 11.18 19.03 -28.30
N ALA A 219 12.39 19.60 -28.29
CA ALA A 219 13.04 20.15 -27.10
C ALA A 219 12.11 21.06 -26.27
N THR A 220 11.19 21.76 -26.94
CA THR A 220 10.15 22.61 -26.36
C THR A 220 9.28 21.89 -25.32
N LYS A 221 8.81 20.67 -25.59
CA LYS A 221 7.95 19.93 -24.63
C LYS A 221 8.71 19.56 -23.35
N ARG A 222 9.99 19.21 -23.47
CA ARG A 222 10.85 18.91 -22.32
C ARG A 222 11.06 20.15 -21.47
N THR A 223 11.38 21.28 -22.08
CA THR A 223 11.56 22.56 -21.36
C THR A 223 10.28 22.98 -20.65
N THR A 224 9.12 22.78 -21.27
CA THR A 224 7.81 23.04 -20.65
C THR A 224 7.59 22.15 -19.42
N GLU A 225 7.89 20.85 -19.49
CA GLU A 225 7.72 19.93 -18.36
C GLU A 225 8.71 20.17 -17.21
N GLN A 226 9.95 20.52 -17.53
CA GLN A 226 10.92 20.96 -16.54
C GLN A 226 10.45 22.25 -15.85
N PHE A 227 9.95 23.20 -16.64
CA PHE A 227 9.38 24.42 -16.10
C PHE A 227 8.11 24.18 -15.30
N ARG A 228 7.30 23.15 -15.61
CA ARG A 228 6.10 22.79 -14.84
C ARG A 228 6.43 22.29 -13.44
N ARG A 229 7.49 21.48 -13.35
CA ARG A 229 7.92 20.85 -12.09
C ARG A 229 8.23 21.89 -11.01
N ILE A 230 9.04 22.89 -11.33
CA ILE A 230 9.55 23.89 -10.37
C ILE A 230 8.41 24.61 -9.61
N PRO A 231 7.49 25.35 -10.27
CA PRO A 231 6.46 26.08 -9.57
C PRO A 231 5.51 25.14 -8.82
N ILE A 232 5.31 23.89 -9.26
CA ILE A 232 4.51 22.93 -8.50
C ILE A 232 5.24 22.46 -7.24
N SER A 233 6.50 22.02 -7.36
CA SER A 233 7.25 21.47 -6.24
C SER A 233 7.56 22.54 -5.19
N GLU A 234 8.01 23.72 -5.60
CA GLU A 234 8.32 24.82 -4.68
C GLU A 234 7.07 25.32 -3.96
N SER A 235 5.94 25.44 -4.67
CA SER A 235 4.67 25.83 -4.06
C SER A 235 4.18 24.81 -3.03
N ALA A 236 4.18 23.51 -3.38
CA ALA A 236 3.76 22.46 -2.45
C ALA A 236 4.68 22.40 -1.22
N HIS A 237 5.99 22.58 -1.41
CA HIS A 237 6.95 22.62 -0.32
C HIS A 237 6.72 23.85 0.59
N LEU A 238 6.51 25.03 0.00
CA LEU A 238 6.24 26.25 0.76
C LEU A 238 4.94 26.13 1.55
N ILE A 239 3.86 25.63 0.95
CA ILE A 239 2.58 25.39 1.64
C ILE A 239 2.80 24.47 2.85
N TRP A 240 3.49 23.35 2.66
CA TRP A 240 3.84 22.42 3.74
C TRP A 240 4.66 23.10 4.85
N ARG A 241 5.62 23.95 4.48
CA ARG A 241 6.46 24.68 5.42
C ARG A 241 5.66 25.70 6.21
N LEU A 242 4.83 26.52 5.56
CA LEU A 242 3.97 27.50 6.23
C LEU A 242 3.02 26.81 7.21
N ARG A 243 2.42 25.68 6.79
CA ARG A 243 1.62 24.82 7.67
C ARG A 243 2.39 24.44 8.93
N ASN A 244 3.63 23.97 8.80
CA ASN A 244 4.42 23.55 9.97
C ASN A 244 4.78 24.74 10.86
N GLU A 245 5.09 25.89 10.29
CA GLU A 245 5.36 27.11 11.06
C GLU A 245 4.12 27.55 11.88
N CYS A 246 2.91 27.47 11.31
CA CYS A 246 1.69 27.79 12.05
C CYS A 246 1.29 26.70 13.05
N MET A 247 1.22 25.43 12.62
CA MET A 247 0.67 24.33 13.44
C MET A 247 1.65 23.75 14.46
N ILE A 248 2.95 23.73 14.17
CA ILE A 248 3.97 23.11 15.04
C ILE A 248 4.69 24.17 15.86
N ASN A 249 5.03 25.30 15.25
CA ASN A 249 5.77 26.38 15.91
C ASN A 249 4.85 27.48 16.44
N GLU A 250 3.53 27.29 16.36
CA GLU A 250 2.50 28.20 16.88
C GLU A 250 2.66 29.64 16.41
N ARG A 251 3.18 29.82 15.18
CA ARG A 251 3.25 31.14 14.57
C ARG A 251 1.87 31.61 14.14
N GLN A 252 1.68 32.93 14.24
CA GLN A 252 0.51 33.59 13.69
C GLN A 252 0.48 33.49 12.15
N PRO A 253 -0.71 33.48 11.53
CA PRO A 253 -0.84 33.48 10.08
C PRO A 253 -0.08 34.64 9.44
N TYR A 254 0.53 34.35 8.29
CA TYR A 254 1.30 35.33 7.54
C TYR A 254 0.39 36.25 6.73
N SER A 255 0.81 37.51 6.55
CA SER A 255 0.13 38.42 5.63
C SER A 255 0.31 37.97 4.17
N GLU A 256 -0.65 38.31 3.31
CA GLU A 256 -0.60 37.97 1.88
C GLU A 256 0.70 38.45 1.20
N ASN A 257 1.17 39.64 1.60
CA ASN A 257 2.40 40.22 1.06
C ASN A 257 3.62 39.39 1.48
N GLU A 258 3.69 38.96 2.74
CA GLU A 258 4.78 38.10 3.21
C GLU A 258 4.79 36.74 2.50
N ILE A 259 3.63 36.14 2.32
CA ILE A 259 3.48 34.87 1.59
C ILE A 259 3.97 35.03 0.14
N SER A 260 3.57 36.12 -0.52
CA SER A 260 3.98 36.43 -1.89
C SER A 260 5.49 36.63 -2.01
N GLN A 261 6.11 37.37 -1.09
CA GLN A 261 7.56 37.60 -1.07
C GLN A 261 8.33 36.29 -0.81
N ARG A 262 7.86 35.48 0.12
CA ARG A 262 8.46 34.16 0.40
C ARG A 262 8.40 33.26 -0.83
N TRP A 263 7.27 33.22 -1.52
CA TRP A 263 7.14 32.45 -2.74
C TRP A 263 8.07 32.94 -3.85
N LEU A 264 8.17 34.25 -4.07
CA LEU A 264 9.15 34.80 -5.02
C LEU A 264 10.59 34.43 -4.64
N SER A 265 10.93 34.46 -3.35
CA SER A 265 12.23 34.03 -2.86
C SER A 265 12.53 32.55 -3.14
N THR A 266 11.52 31.66 -3.14
CA THR A 266 11.73 30.23 -3.46
C THR A 266 12.11 30.00 -4.92
N LEU A 267 11.66 30.87 -5.83
CA LEU A 267 11.95 30.73 -7.27
C LEU A 267 13.28 31.38 -7.71
N ASN A 268 13.88 32.20 -6.84
CA ASN A 268 15.12 32.92 -7.12
C ASN A 268 16.38 32.18 -6.62
N HIS A 269 16.23 30.97 -6.10
CA HIS A 269 17.32 30.08 -5.68
C HIS A 269 17.67 29.07 -6.76
#